data_AF-A0AAN8A7A0-F1
#
_entry.id   AF-A0AAN8A7A0-F1
#
_cell.length_a   1.000
_cell.length_b   1.000
_cell.length_c   1.000
_cell.angle_alpha   90.00
_cell.angle_beta   90.00
_cell.angle_gamma   90.00
#
_symmetry.space_group_name_H-M   'P 1'
#
loop_
_entity.id
_entity.type
_entity.pdbx_description
1 polymer ?
#
loop_
_entity_poly.entity_id
_entity_poly.type
_entity_poly.pdbx_seq_one_letter_code
_entity_poly.pdbx_strand_id
1 'polypeptide(L)'
;MSSIDASEIAKLDNESKKELLNFMEGENSKQKIQMSVHKFTKICFPKCVTNVEAMQLSSDEQECMANCVNRFLDANIRIVNGLQNSVRQ
;
A
#
# COMPACT_ATOMS: atom_id res chain seq x y z
N MET A 1 0.65 16.66 -2.44
CA MET A 1 0.96 16.39 -1.02
C MET A 1 1.83 17.52 -0.51
N SER A 2 1.37 18.21 0.53
CA SER A 2 2.12 19.28 1.19
C SER A 2 3.36 18.69 1.84
N SER A 3 4.53 19.08 1.34
CA SER A 3 5.80 18.82 2.01
C SER A 3 5.86 19.69 3.26
N ILE A 4 5.76 19.06 4.43
CA ILE A 4 5.97 19.74 5.72
C ILE A 4 7.42 20.23 5.74
N ASP A 5 7.63 21.52 5.96
CA ASP A 5 8.94 22.14 5.99
C ASP A 5 9.64 21.82 7.33
N ALA A 6 10.82 21.20 7.26
CA ALA A 6 11.58 20.80 8.44
C ALA A 6 11.95 21.98 9.35
N SER A 7 12.00 23.21 8.82
CA SER A 7 12.28 24.43 9.58
C SER A 7 11.11 24.87 10.46
N GLU A 8 9.87 24.50 10.12
CA GLU A 8 8.69 24.76 10.95
C GLU A 8 8.60 23.77 12.12
N ILE A 9 8.97 22.50 11.87
CA ILE A 9 9.05 21.47 12.91
C ILE A 9 10.08 21.86 13.98
N ALA A 10 11.19 22.48 13.59
CA ALA A 10 12.23 22.92 14.53
C ALA A 10 11.74 23.96 15.54
N LYS A 11 10.78 24.81 15.16
CA LYS A 11 10.24 25.91 15.99
C LYS A 11 9.18 25.47 17.00
N LEU A 12 8.69 24.24 16.89
CA LEU A 12 7.70 23.68 17.83
C LEU A 12 8.34 23.36 19.19
N ASP A 13 7.54 23.45 20.25
CA ASP A 13 7.91 22.95 21.57
C ASP A 13 7.99 21.41 21.59
N ASN A 14 8.58 20.83 22.63
CA ASN A 14 8.84 19.39 22.70
C ASN A 14 7.56 18.54 22.73
N GLU A 15 6.46 19.05 23.30
CA GLU A 15 5.19 18.33 23.38
C GLU A 15 4.53 18.29 22.00
N SER A 16 4.43 19.45 21.33
CA SER A 16 3.91 19.56 19.97
C SER A 16 4.73 18.73 18.96
N LYS A 17 6.06 18.66 19.12
CA LYS A 17 6.91 17.79 18.29
C LYS A 17 6.55 16.32 18.44
N LYS A 18 6.32 15.86 19.67
CA LYS A 18 5.97 14.46 19.95
C LYS A 18 4.59 14.12 19.38
N GLU A 19 3.61 15.01 19.55
CA GLU A 19 2.27 14.83 18.97
C GLU A 19 2.33 14.78 17.44
N LEU A 20 3.08 15.70 16.82
CA LEU A 20 3.25 15.74 15.37
C LEU A 20 3.90 14.45 14.85
N LEU A 21 4.93 13.92 15.51
CA LEU A 21 5.55 12.66 15.11
C LEU A 21 4.55 11.50 15.17
N ASN A 22 3.77 11.39 16.24
CA ASN A 22 2.72 10.37 16.34
C ASN A 22 1.67 10.51 15.23
N PHE A 23 1.24 11.74 14.95
CA PHE A 23 0.32 12.02 13.85
C PHE A 23 0.91 11.62 12.50
N MET A 24 2.17 12.02 12.23
CA MET A 24 2.87 11.69 11.00
C MET A 24 3.05 10.18 10.81
N GLU A 25 3.35 9.42 11.86
CA GLU A 25 3.41 7.96 11.79
C GLU A 25 2.04 7.37 11.39
N GLY A 26 0.96 7.87 11.98
CA GLY A 26 -0.41 7.49 11.62
C GLY A 26 -0.74 7.78 10.16
N GLU A 27 -0.45 9.00 9.69
CA GLU A 27 -0.70 9.40 8.30
C GLU A 27 0.19 8.64 7.30
N ASN A 28 1.46 8.40 7.62
CA ASN A 28 2.34 7.58 6.79
C ASN A 28 1.83 6.16 6.64
N SER A 29 1.29 5.56 7.72
CA SER A 29 0.68 4.24 7.67
C SER A 29 -0.53 4.22 6.74
N LYS A 30 -1.44 5.19 6.89
CA LYS A 30 -2.61 5.35 6.02
C LYS A 30 -2.20 5.51 4.56
N GLN A 31 -1.20 6.33 4.28
CA GLN A 31 -0.70 6.54 2.92
C GLN A 31 -0.15 5.25 2.30
N LYS A 32 0.59 4.44 3.07
CA LYS A 32 1.09 3.13 2.60
C LYS A 32 -0.05 2.19 2.21
N ILE A 33 -1.13 2.17 2.99
CA ILE A 33 -2.33 1.37 2.69
C ILE A 33 -2.98 1.89 1.40
N GLN A 34 -3.20 3.20 1.28
CA GLN A 34 -3.79 3.80 0.07
C GLN A 34 -2.99 3.51 -1.19
N MET A 35 -1.65 3.62 -1.13
CA MET A 35 -0.78 3.27 -2.25
C MET A 35 -0.88 1.79 -2.60
N SER A 36 -0.99 0.92 -1.61
CA SER A 36 -1.15 -0.52 -1.82
C SER A 36 -2.49 -0.86 -2.46
N VAL A 37 -3.58 -0.24 -1.99
CA VAL A 37 -4.92 -0.35 -2.60
C VAL A 37 -4.87 0.06 -4.06
N HIS A 38 -4.36 1.26 -4.37
CA HIS A 38 -4.25 1.71 -5.77
C HIS A 38 -3.41 0.77 -6.64
N LYS A 39 -2.28 0.28 -6.12
CA LYS A 39 -1.41 -0.67 -6.82
C LYS A 39 -2.14 -1.97 -7.14
N PHE A 40 -2.80 -2.57 -6.15
CA PHE A 40 -3.52 -3.82 -6.35
C PHE A 40 -4.73 -3.65 -7.25
N THR A 41 -5.50 -2.58 -7.09
CA THR A 41 -6.61 -2.28 -8.00
C THR A 41 -6.12 -2.14 -9.44
N LYS A 42 -5.02 -1.42 -9.69
CA LYS A 42 -4.45 -1.29 -11.05
C LYS A 42 -4.05 -2.63 -11.67
N ILE A 43 -3.58 -3.58 -10.86
CA ILE A 43 -3.14 -4.90 -11.34
C ILE A 43 -4.30 -5.88 -11.50
N CYS A 44 -5.21 -5.90 -10.52
CA CYS A 44 -6.24 -6.93 -10.39
C CYS A 44 -7.54 -6.57 -11.09
N PHE A 45 -7.93 -5.29 -11.13
CA PHE A 45 -9.14 -4.84 -11.82
C PHE A 45 -9.21 -5.32 -13.28
N PRO A 46 -8.19 -5.09 -14.15
CA PRO A 46 -8.26 -5.55 -15.54
C PRO A 46 -8.21 -7.07 -15.70
N LYS A 47 -7.88 -7.83 -14.64
CA LYS A 47 -7.81 -9.30 -14.67
C LYS A 47 -9.09 -9.95 -14.17
N CYS A 48 -9.78 -9.29 -13.24
CA CYS A 48 -10.87 -9.89 -12.49
C CYS A 48 -12.22 -9.26 -12.82
N VAL A 49 -12.29 -7.95 -13.09
CA VAL A 49 -13.57 -7.28 -13.33
C VAL A 49 -13.95 -7.42 -14.80
N THR A 50 -15.11 -8.03 -15.04
CA THR A 50 -15.59 -8.36 -16.38
C THR A 50 -16.80 -7.54 -16.80
N ASN A 51 -17.59 -7.06 -15.84
CA ASN A 51 -18.73 -6.20 -16.08
C ASN A 51 -18.69 -4.99 -15.12
N VAL A 52 -18.69 -3.78 -15.69
CA VAL A 52 -18.68 -2.52 -14.93
C VAL A 52 -20.04 -1.84 -14.82
N GLU A 53 -21.07 -2.40 -15.46
CA GLU A 53 -22.45 -1.91 -15.35
C GLU A 53 -23.07 -2.27 -13.99
N ALA A 54 -22.61 -3.35 -13.37
CA ALA A 54 -22.98 -3.72 -12.01
C ALA A 54 -22.36 -2.75 -11.00
N MET A 55 -23.14 -2.31 -10.00
CA MET A 55 -22.67 -1.41 -8.95
C MET A 55 -21.71 -2.07 -7.95
N GLN A 56 -21.64 -3.40 -7.94
CA GLN A 56 -20.85 -4.18 -7.00
C GLN A 56 -20.19 -5.35 -7.71
N LEU A 57 -19.04 -5.78 -7.18
CA LEU A 57 -18.36 -7.00 -7.62
C LEU A 57 -19.27 -8.21 -7.37
N SER A 58 -19.43 -9.04 -8.39
CA SER A 58 -20.04 -10.36 -8.24
C SER A 58 -19.20 -11.28 -7.33
N SER A 59 -19.76 -12.40 -6.88
CA SER A 59 -19.04 -13.36 -6.03
C SER A 59 -17.74 -13.84 -6.67
N ASP A 60 -17.77 -14.14 -7.96
CA ASP A 60 -16.61 -14.62 -8.71
C ASP A 60 -15.53 -13.53 -8.85
N GLU A 61 -15.94 -12.27 -9.06
CA GLU A 61 -15.01 -11.14 -9.13
C GLU A 61 -14.37 -10.87 -7.76
N GLN A 62 -15.12 -10.98 -6.67
CA GLN A 62 -14.58 -10.87 -5.31
C GLN A 62 -13.54 -11.95 -5.03
N GLU A 63 -13.84 -13.21 -5.35
CA GLU A 63 -12.90 -14.33 -5.19
C GLU A 63 -11.66 -14.14 -6.06
N CYS A 64 -11.83 -13.74 -7.32
CA CYS A 64 -10.71 -13.44 -8.22
C CYS A 64 -9.81 -12.34 -7.65
N MET A 65 -10.39 -11.24 -7.14
CA MET A 65 -9.63 -10.13 -6.55
C MET A 65 -8.79 -10.59 -5.36
N ALA A 66 -9.37 -11.41 -4.47
CA ALA A 66 -8.65 -12.00 -3.33
C ALA A 66 -7.47 -12.88 -3.79
N ASN A 67 -7.72 -13.77 -4.76
CA ASN A 67 -6.69 -14.63 -5.34
C ASN A 67 -5.59 -13.82 -6.05
N CYS A 68 -5.95 -12.76 -6.77
CA CYS A 68 -5.00 -11.90 -7.47
C CYS A 68 -4.02 -11.22 -6.50
N VAL A 69 -4.51 -10.67 -5.39
CA VAL A 69 -3.68 -10.05 -4.36
C VAL A 69 -2.76 -11.09 -3.71
N ASN A 70 -3.30 -12.25 -3.31
CA ASN A 70 -2.51 -13.33 -2.70
C ASN A 70 -1.37 -13.77 -3.63
N ARG A 71 -1.67 -14.03 -4.91
CA ARG A 71 -0.67 -14.43 -5.91
C ARG A 71 0.37 -13.36 -6.16
N PHE A 72 0.01 -12.08 -6.12
CA PHE A 72 0.98 -11.00 -6.19
C PHE A 72 1.95 -11.06 -5.00
N LEU A 73 1.43 -11.20 -3.77
CA LEU A 73 2.28 -11.28 -2.57
C LEU A 73 3.20 -12.50 -2.61
N ASP A 74 2.69 -13.67 -2.99
CA ASP A 74 3.48 -14.89 -3.16
C ASP A 74 4.64 -14.71 -4.14
N ALA A 75 4.36 -14.06 -5.29
CA ALA A 75 5.38 -13.75 -6.27
C ALA A 75 6.45 -12.81 -5.71
N ASN A 76 6.07 -11.79 -4.94
CA ASN A 76 7.02 -10.87 -4.33
C ASN A 76 7.93 -11.59 -3.32
N ILE A 77 7.36 -12.43 -2.46
CA ILE A 77 8.11 -13.26 -1.50
C ILE A 77 9.10 -14.15 -2.25
N ARG A 78 8.66 -14.82 -3.32
CA ARG A 78 9.53 -15.69 -4.14
C ARG A 78 10.69 -14.93 -4.78
N ILE A 79 10.45 -13.72 -5.27
CA ILE A 79 11.47 -12.85 -5.86
C ILE A 79 12.48 -12.42 -4.80
N VAL A 80 12.01 -11.90 -3.65
CA VAL A 80 12.86 -11.46 -2.54
C VAL A 80 13.75 -12.59 -2.04
N ASN A 81 13.17 -13.78 -1.81
CA ASN A 81 13.94 -14.96 -1.40
C ASN A 81 14.99 -15.35 -2.45
N GLY A 82 14.64 -15.26 -3.74
CA GLY A 82 15.58 -15.51 -4.84
C GLY A 82 16.75 -14.52 -4.84
N LEU A 83 16.47 -13.23 -4.63
CA LEU A 83 17.50 -12.19 -4.56
C LEU A 83 18.41 -12.38 -3.35
N GLN A 84 17.86 -12.65 -2.17
CA GLN A 84 18.64 -12.91 -0.95
C GLN A 84 19.58 -14.11 -1.12
N ASN A 85 19.14 -15.17 -1.78
CA ASN A 85 19.98 -16.34 -2.06
C ASN A 85 21.07 -16.05 -3.10
N SER A 86 20.85 -15.09 -4.01
CA SER A 86 21.82 -14.69 -5.03
C SER A 86 22.88 -13.73 -4.47
N VAL A 87 22.52 -12.88 -3.51
CA VAL A 87 23.45 -11.94 -2.84
C VAL A 87 24.40 -12.64 -1.86
N ARG A 88 24.06 -13.85 -1.39
CA ARG A 88 24.88 -14.65 -0.47
C ARG A 88 25.91 -15.54 -1.15
N GLN A 89 25.95 -15.56 -2.49
CA GLN A 89 26.97 -16.23 -3.30
C GLN A 89 28.04 -15.22 -3.71
#